data_AF-A0A0H5CY80-F1
#
_entry.id   AF-A0A0H5CY80-F1
#
_cell.length_a   1.000
_cell.length_b   1.000
_cell.length_c   1.000
_cell.angle_alpha   90.00
_cell.angle_beta   90.00
_cell.angle_gamma   90.00
#
_symmetry.space_group_name_H-M   'P 1'
#
loop_
_entity.id
_entity.type
_entity.pdbx_description
1 polymer ?
#
loop_
_entity_poly.entity_id
_entity_poly.type
_entity_poly.pdbx_seq_one_letter_code
_entity_poly.pdbx_strand_id
1 'polypeptide(L)' 'MNTRNLIQALGGYRSVGVRLGKSPTTVHTHMQEGVLPAAWYDALCQIARESDVAEPPRSLFSFLQVGAPSSGEEAA' A
#
# COMPACT_ATOMS: atom_id res chain seq x y z
N MET A 1 7.71 7.32 12.11
CA MET A 1 7.41 7.23 10.66
C MET A 1 5.95 6.83 10.53
N ASN A 2 5.10 7.61 9.84
CA ASN A 2 3.69 7.27 9.59
C ASN A 2 3.48 6.91 8.11
N THR A 3 2.45 6.15 7.78
CA THR A 3 2.11 5.75 6.39
C THR A 3 2.03 6.95 5.44
N ARG A 4 1.44 8.07 5.85
CA ARG A 4 1.46 9.32 5.06
C ARG A 4 2.86 9.81 4.74
N ASN A 5 3.76 9.83 5.72
CA ASN A 5 5.10 10.36 5.57
C ASN A 5 5.95 9.46 4.66
N LEU A 6 5.77 8.14 4.79
CA LEU A 6 6.34 7.15 3.87
C LEU A 6 5.86 7.40 2.43
N ILE A 7 4.55 7.45 2.21
CA ILE A 7 3.98 7.64 0.89
C ILE A 7 4.47 8.96 0.27
N GLN A 8 4.59 10.04 1.05
CA GLN A 8 5.18 11.30 0.59
C GLN A 8 6.66 11.16 0.25
N ALA A 9 7.47 10.47 1.07
CA ALA A 9 8.88 10.25 0.82
C ALA A 9 9.14 9.42 -0.46
N LEU A 10 8.24 8.48 -0.78
CA LEU A 10 8.28 7.67 -2.00
C LEU A 10 7.81 8.42 -3.27
N GLY A 11 7.55 9.73 -3.18
CA GLY A 11 7.08 10.54 -4.31
C GLY A 11 5.56 10.74 -4.38
N GLY A 12 4.84 10.43 -3.31
CA GLY A 12 3.40 10.70 -3.13
C GLY A 12 2.48 9.54 -3.52
N TYR A 13 1.22 9.62 -3.08
CA TYR A 13 0.22 8.56 -3.27
C TYR A 13 -0.10 8.29 -4.74
N ARG A 14 0.06 9.29 -5.62
CA ARG A 14 -0.17 9.13 -7.06
C ARG A 14 0.93 8.29 -7.72
N SER A 15 2.20 8.59 -7.44
CA SER A 15 3.34 7.82 -7.96
C SER A 15 3.34 6.40 -7.41
N VAL A 16 3.10 6.26 -6.10
CA VAL A 16 2.97 4.96 -5.44
C VAL A 16 1.81 4.16 -6.02
N GLY A 17 0.64 4.78 -6.24
CA GLY A 17 -0.51 4.11 -6.87
C GLY A 17 -0.21 3.59 -8.27
N VAL A 18 0.45 4.39 -9.11
CA VAL A 18 0.87 3.97 -10.46
C VAL A 18 1.86 2.81 -10.40
N ARG A 19 2.87 2.88 -9.53
CA ARG A 19 3.87 1.80 -9.35
C ARG A 19 3.24 0.50 -8.82
N LEU A 20 2.25 0.61 -7.94
CA LEU A 20 1.50 -0.52 -7.40
C LEU A 20 0.44 -1.06 -8.37
N GLY A 21 0.17 -0.37 -9.49
CA GLY A 21 -0.95 -0.67 -10.38
C GLY A 21 -2.31 -0.56 -9.68
N LYS A 22 -2.42 0.33 -8.70
CA LYS A 22 -3.64 0.55 -7.90
C LYS A 22 -4.19 1.96 -8.07
N SER A 23 -5.51 2.08 -7.94
CA SER A 23 -6.18 3.37 -7.95
C SER A 23 -5.66 4.27 -6.82
N PRO A 24 -5.43 5.57 -7.09
CA PRO A 24 -4.98 6.51 -6.06
C PRO A 24 -5.96 6.61 -4.89
N THR A 25 -7.25 6.39 -5.14
CA THR A 25 -8.29 6.30 -4.11
C THR A 25 -8.03 5.16 -3.12
N THR A 26 -7.63 3.97 -3.61
CA THR A 26 -7.31 2.82 -2.74
C THR A 26 -6.12 3.11 -1.84
N VAL A 27 -5.08 3.75 -2.39
CA VAL A 27 -3.92 4.19 -1.60
C VAL A 27 -4.35 5.22 -0.57
N HIS A 28 -5.20 6.17 -0.93
CA HIS A 28 -5.73 7.19 -0.02
C HIS A 28 -6.52 6.58 1.14
N THR A 29 -7.43 5.63 0.87
CA THR A 29 -8.22 4.94 1.90
C THR A 29 -7.32 4.25 2.91
N HIS A 30 -6.41 3.39 2.47
CA HIS A 30 -5.47 2.71 3.38
C HIS A 30 -4.55 3.69 4.12
N MET A 31 -4.18 4.80 3.48
CA MET A 31 -3.41 5.86 4.13
C MET A 31 -4.23 6.61 5.20
N GLN A 32 -5.56 6.74 5.05
CA GLN A 32 -6.46 7.29 6.08
C GLN A 32 -6.71 6.29 7.21
N GLU A 33 -6.84 5.00 6.89
CA GLU A 33 -6.93 3.92 7.89
C GLU A 33 -5.63 3.78 8.70
N GLY A 34 -4.53 4.33 8.18
CA GLY A 34 -3.23 4.32 8.84
C GLY A 34 -2.48 3.00 8.66
N VAL A 35 -3.03 2.04 7.92
CA VAL A 35 -2.45 0.71 7.71
C VAL A 35 -2.42 0.35 6.23
N LEU A 36 -1.27 -0.12 5.74
CA LEU A 36 -1.09 -0.52 4.34
C LEU A 36 -1.22 -2.05 4.19
N PRO A 37 -1.71 -2.57 3.05
CA PRO A 37 -1.71 -4.01 2.80
C PRO A 37 -0.29 -4.57 2.75
N ALA A 38 -0.06 -5.72 3.38
CA ALA A 38 1.23 -6.43 3.28
C ALA A 38 1.62 -6.78 1.84
N ALA A 39 0.64 -6.99 0.96
CA ALA A 39 0.88 -7.22 -0.47
C ALA A 39 1.61 -6.05 -1.16
N TRP A 40 1.60 -4.85 -0.57
CA TRP A 40 2.29 -3.69 -1.11
C TRP A 40 3.70 -3.51 -0.53
N TYR A 41 4.04 -4.26 0.51
CA TYR A 41 5.33 -4.14 1.21
C TYR A 41 6.51 -4.30 0.25
N ASP A 42 6.50 -5.35 -0.55
CA ASP A 42 7.58 -5.69 -1.48
C ASP A 42 7.80 -4.59 -2.53
N ALA A 43 6.71 -4.17 -3.18
CA ALA A 43 6.75 -3.07 -4.15
C ALA A 43 7.20 -1.74 -3.52
N LEU A 44 6.76 -1.42 -2.30
CA LEU A 44 7.17 -0.20 -1.60
C LEU A 44 8.63 -0.25 -1.16
N CYS A 45 9.11 -1.41 -0.72
CA CYS A 45 10.53 -1.66 -0.42
C CYS A 45 11.39 -1.45 -1.67
N GLN A 46 10.96 -1.99 -2.82
CA GLN A 46 11.64 -1.78 -4.09
C GLN A 46 11.69 -0.30 -4.48
N ILE A 47 10.57 0.43 -4.40
CA ILE A 47 10.53 1.87 -4.70
C ILE A 47 11.42 2.66 -3.74
N ALA A 48 11.43 2.31 -2.45
CA ALA A 48 12.27 2.95 -1.45
C ALA A 48 13.75 2.78 -1.81
N ARG A 49 14.15 1.57 -2.18
CA ARG A 49 15.53 1.26 -2.61
C ARG A 49 15.92 1.98 -3.90
N GLU A 50 15.02 2.12 -4.87
CA GLU A 50 15.29 2.90 -6.09
C GLU A 50 15.40 4.40 -5.80
N SER A 51 14.73 4.88 -4.75
CA SER A 51 14.65 6.31 -4.42
C SER A 51 15.64 6.73 -3.31
N ASP A 52 16.53 5.84 -2.87
CA ASP A 52 17.42 6.02 -1.72
C ASP A 52 16.67 6.43 -0.43
N VAL A 53 15.45 5.93 -0.26
CA VAL A 53 14.60 6.16 0.91
C VAL A 53 14.72 4.97 1.86
N ALA A 54 14.73 5.26 3.17
CA ALA A 54 14.73 4.22 4.20
C ALA A 54 13.53 3.27 4.04
N GLU A 55 13.81 1.97 4.07
CA GLU A 55 12.78 0.94 3.94
C GLU A 55 11.68 1.11 4.98
N PRO A 56 10.41 0.96 4.58
CA PRO A 56 9.31 1.17 5.48
C PRO A 56 9.23 0.05 6.54
N PRO A 57 9.05 0.39 7.82
CA PRO A 57 8.94 -0.64 8.86
C PRO A 57 7.66 -1.46 8.66
N ARG A 58 7.79 -2.78 8.76
CA ARG A 58 6.68 -3.75 8.64
C ARG A 58 5.50 -3.48 9.57
N SER A 59 5.71 -2.76 10.67
CA SER A 59 4.65 -2.34 11.59
C SER A 59 3.64 -1.37 10.99
N LEU A 60 3.94 -0.74 9.83
CA LEU A 60 3.00 0.10 9.07
C LEU A 60 2.06 -0.72 8.18
N PHE A 61 2.29 -2.03 8.08
CA PHE A 61 1.58 -2.91 7.19
C PHE A 61 0.69 -3.87 7.97
N SER A 62 -0.53 -4.04 7.48
CA SER A 62 -1.42 -5.08 7.92
C SER A 62 -1.14 -6.33 7.11
N PHE A 63 -0.58 -7.32 7.78
CA PHE A 63 -0.48 -8.70 7.31
C PHE A 63 -1.76 -9.48 7.60
N LEU A 64 -2.91 -8.80 7.69
CA LEU A 64 -4.20 -9.49 7.67
C LEU A 64 -4.24 -10.28 6.36
N GLN A 65 -4.14 -11.60 6.53
CA GLN A 65 -4.30 -12.60 5.50
C GLN A 65 -5.58 -12.23 4.77
N VAL A 66 -5.46 -11.74 3.54
CA VAL A 66 -6.62 -11.42 2.71
C VAL A 66 -7.44 -12.69 2.66
N GLY A 67 -8.54 -12.69 3.42
CA GLY A 67 -9.55 -13.71 3.30
C GLY A 67 -9.95 -13.76 1.83
N ALA A 68 -10.08 -14.98 1.34
CA ALA A 68 -10.60 -15.37 0.04
C ALA A 68 -11.63 -14.38 -0.54
N PRO A 69 -11.76 -14.30 -1.89
CA PRO A 69 -12.71 -13.42 -2.56
C PRO A 69 -14.06 -13.44 -1.86
N SER A 70 -14.59 -12.27 -1.52
CA SER A 70 -15.97 -12.12 -1.08
C SER A 70 -16.85 -12.87 -2.08
N SER A 71 -17.37 -14.01 -1.65
CA SER A 71 -18.53 -14.64 -2.26
C SER A 71 -19.63 -13.59 -2.27
N GLY A 72 -19.95 -13.11 -3.46
CA GLY A 72 -21.08 -12.26 -3.77
C GLY A 72 -21.70 -12.82 -5.04
N GLU A 73 -22.49 -13.87 -4.84
CA GLU A 73 -23.64 -14.35 -5.63
C GLU A 73 -24.02 -13.52 -6.87
N GLU A 74 -24.02 -14.14 -8.06
CA GLU A 74 -25.12 -13.98 -9.02
C GLU A 74 -25.10 -15.15 -10.02
N ALA A 75 -25.83 -16.21 -9.66
CA ALA A 75 -26.36 -17.19 -10.59
C ALA A 75 -27.88 -16.98 -10.62
N ALA A 76 -28.40 -16.52 -11.75
CA ALA A 76 -29.82 -16.53 -12.09
C ALA A 76 -29.98 -17.00 -13.54
#